data_AF-A0A962R1M1-F1
#
_entry.id   AF-A0A962R1M1-F1
#
_cell.length_a   1.000
_cell.length_b   1.000
_cell.length_c   1.000
_cell.angle_alpha   90.00
_cell.angle_beta   90.00
_cell.angle_gamma   90.00
#
_symmetry.space_group_name_H-M   'P 1'
#
loop_
_entity.id
_entity.type
_entity.pdbx_description
1 polymer ?
#
loop_
_entity_poly.entity_id
_entity_poly.type
_entity_poly.pdbx_seq_one_letter_code
_entity_poly.pdbx_strand_id
1 'polypeptide(L)'
;KHQAGNQAFMLAGMMAHNLNRELQMQCLEKSRNTTEKRAALWQFEQLGTLRRKIIQRAGRLTRPKGKLTLTMSANAAVKEELLHYLEKLSRAA
;
A
#
# COMPACT_ATOMS: atom_id res chain seq x y z
N LYS A 1 20.20 20.16 16.54
CA LYS A 1 20.46 19.19 15.44
C LYS A 1 19.60 17.93 15.54
N HIS A 2 19.40 17.31 16.72
CA HIS A 2 18.51 16.15 16.89
C HIS A 2 17.02 16.43 16.64
N GLN A 3 16.55 17.65 16.91
CA GLN A 3 15.14 18.02 16.74
C GLN A 3 14.64 17.89 15.29
N ALA A 4 15.43 18.37 14.31
CA ALA A 4 15.05 18.27 12.91
C ALA A 4 14.95 16.81 12.44
N GLY A 5 15.87 15.94 12.90
CA GLY A 5 15.81 14.50 12.62
C GLY A 5 14.57 13.84 13.23
N ASN A 6 14.24 14.16 14.49
CA ASN A 6 13.05 13.63 15.16
C ASN A 6 11.75 14.09 14.48
N GLN A 7 11.70 15.35 14.06
CA GLN A 7 10.56 15.90 13.32
C GLN A 7 10.40 15.21 11.96
N ALA A 8 11.49 15.05 11.21
CA ALA A 8 11.47 14.33 9.94
C ALA A 8 10.98 12.88 10.11
N PHE A 9 11.46 12.18 11.14
CA PHE A 9 11.03 10.81 11.44
C PHE A 9 9.53 10.74 11.79
N MET A 10 9.04 11.66 12.64
CA MET A 10 7.63 11.74 13.00
C MET A 10 6.74 12.01 11.78
N LEU A 11 7.11 12.99 10.96
CA LEU A 11 6.38 13.34 9.74
C LEU A 11 6.35 12.18 8.75
N ALA A 12 7.48 11.50 8.54
CA ALA A 12 7.54 10.31 7.71
C ALA A 12 6.61 9.20 8.23
N GLY A 13 6.55 9.00 9.55
CA GLY A 13 5.63 8.04 10.18
C GLY A 13 4.16 8.39 9.96
N MET A 14 3.79 9.66 10.15
CA MET A 14 2.43 10.16 9.88
C MET A 14 2.05 10.02 8.41
N MET A 15 2.95 10.38 7.49
CA MET A 15 2.74 10.22 6.05
C MET A 15 2.55 8.74 5.69
N ALA A 16 3.41 7.84 6.17
CA ALA A 16 3.29 6.42 5.90
C ALA A 16 1.97 5.83 6.41
N HIS A 17 1.50 6.29 7.59
CA HIS A 17 0.19 5.91 8.10
C HIS A 17 -0.92 6.40 7.15
N ASN A 18 -0.98 7.70 6.87
CA ASN A 18 -2.06 8.31 6.09
C ASN A 18 -2.12 7.75 4.66
N LEU A 19 -0.98 7.66 3.98
CA LEU A 19 -0.90 7.09 2.63
C LEU A 19 -1.35 5.63 2.59
N ASN A 20 -1.01 4.84 3.61
CA ASN A 20 -1.49 3.46 3.73
C ASN A 20 -3.02 3.40 3.90
N ARG A 21 -3.63 4.33 4.64
CA ARG A 21 -5.10 4.39 4.77
C ARG A 21 -5.74 4.78 3.45
N GLU A 22 -5.23 5.83 2.80
CA GLU A 22 -5.76 6.30 1.52
C GLU A 22 -5.67 5.24 0.44
N LEU A 23 -4.53 4.58 0.31
CA LEU A 23 -4.34 3.45 -0.61
C LEU A 23 -5.44 2.39 -0.42
N GLN A 24 -5.69 1.97 0.83
CA GLN A 24 -6.69 0.97 1.12
C GLN A 24 -8.12 1.47 0.87
N MET A 25 -8.42 2.75 1.16
CA MET A 25 -9.75 3.32 0.86
C MET A 25 -10.02 3.43 -0.64
N GLN A 26 -9.00 3.67 -1.45
CA GLN A 26 -9.12 3.77 -2.91
C GLN A 26 -9.22 2.39 -3.58
N CYS A 27 -8.49 1.39 -3.08
CA CYS A 27 -8.37 0.10 -3.75
C CYS A 27 -9.31 -0.98 -3.19
N LEU A 28 -9.78 -0.86 -1.95
CA LEU A 28 -10.64 -1.86 -1.32
C LEU A 28 -12.08 -1.38 -1.20
N GLU A 29 -13.00 -2.33 -1.32
CA GLU A 29 -14.42 -2.06 -1.08
C GLU A 29 -14.68 -1.79 0.41
N LYS A 30 -15.73 -1.02 0.67
CA LYS A 30 -16.19 -0.73 2.02
C LYS A 30 -16.69 -2.03 2.64
N SER A 31 -16.08 -2.42 3.76
CA SER A 31 -16.37 -3.70 4.42
C SER A 31 -17.55 -3.67 5.40
N ARG A 32 -18.02 -2.48 5.76
CA ARG A 32 -19.03 -2.25 6.79
C ARG A 32 -19.99 -1.15 6.36
N ASN A 33 -21.13 -1.10 7.05
CA ASN A 33 -22.08 0.01 6.96
C ASN A 33 -21.85 1.02 8.10
N THR A 34 -22.39 2.22 7.95
CA THR A 34 -22.42 3.22 9.02
C THR A 34 -23.23 2.69 10.20
N THR A 35 -22.59 2.60 11.36
CA THR A 35 -23.23 2.18 12.61
C THR A 35 -23.05 3.28 13.65
N GLU A 36 -23.97 3.38 14.62
CA GLU A 36 -23.89 4.37 15.71
C GLU A 36 -22.55 4.32 16.46
N LYS A 37 -21.95 3.13 16.55
CA LYS A 37 -20.67 2.89 17.24
C LYS A 37 -19.43 3.44 16.52
N ARG A 38 -19.60 4.19 15.41
CA ARG A 38 -18.53 4.83 14.63
C ARG A 38 -17.34 3.92 14.30
N ALA A 39 -17.63 2.64 14.04
CA ALA A 39 -16.61 1.72 13.57
C ALA A 39 -16.08 2.19 12.21
N ALA A 40 -14.78 2.01 11.97
CA ALA A 40 -14.17 2.33 10.68
C ALA A 40 -14.88 1.55 9.55
N LEU A 41 -15.21 2.25 8.46
CA LEU A 41 -15.97 1.71 7.33
C LEU A 41 -15.19 0.66 6.52
N TRP A 42 -13.87 0.79 6.50
CA TRP A 42 -12.95 -0.21 5.96
C TRP A 42 -12.27 -1.00 7.10
N GLN A 43 -12.03 -2.28 6.83
CA GLN A 43 -11.15 -3.11 7.63
C GLN A 43 -9.73 -2.94 7.11
N PHE A 44 -8.96 -2.13 7.81
CA PHE A 44 -7.64 -1.77 7.36
C PHE A 44 -6.58 -2.76 7.81
N GLU A 45 -5.71 -3.14 6.88
CA GLU A 45 -4.47 -3.82 7.19
C GLU A 45 -3.46 -2.87 7.83
N GLN A 46 -2.71 -3.40 8.79
CA GLN A 46 -1.60 -2.69 9.42
C GLN A 46 -0.48 -2.43 8.41
N LEU A 47 0.17 -1.26 8.51
CA LEU A 47 1.28 -0.86 7.63
C LEU A 47 2.40 -1.92 7.61
N GLY A 48 2.71 -2.53 8.75
CA GLY A 48 3.73 -3.58 8.84
C GLY A 48 3.39 -4.82 8.02
N THR A 49 2.12 -5.22 7.98
CA THR A 49 1.62 -6.34 7.15
C THR A 49 1.71 -5.98 5.68
N LEU A 50 1.21 -4.80 5.30
CA LEU A 50 1.28 -4.34 3.90
C LEU A 50 2.74 -4.25 3.41
N ARG A 51 3.65 -3.72 4.24
CA ARG A 51 5.07 -3.65 3.93
C ARG A 51 5.67 -5.04 3.64
N ARG A 52 5.30 -6.07 4.41
CA ARG A 52 5.73 -7.45 4.18
C ARG A 52 5.17 -8.02 2.87
N LYS A 53 3.93 -7.68 2.55
CA LYS A 53 3.26 -8.17 1.33
C LYS A 53 3.73 -7.48 0.05
N ILE A 54 4.07 -6.19 0.09
CA ILE A 54 4.37 -5.41 -1.12
C ILE A 54 5.87 -5.09 -1.25
N ILE A 55 6.52 -4.65 -0.16
CA ILE A 55 7.87 -4.05 -0.22
C ILE A 55 8.96 -5.07 0.11
N GLN A 56 8.79 -5.88 1.16
CA GLN A 56 9.80 -6.83 1.64
C GLN A 56 9.79 -8.15 0.85
N ARG A 57 9.50 -8.10 -0.45
CA ARG A 57 9.54 -9.25 -1.35
C ARG A 57 10.70 -9.13 -2.32
N ALA A 58 11.41 -10.23 -2.54
CA ALA A 58 12.50 -10.28 -3.50
C ALA A 58 11.95 -10.17 -4.93
N GLY A 59 12.44 -9.16 -5.65
CA GLY A 59 12.09 -8.91 -7.04
C GLY A 59 13.07 -7.92 -7.66
N ARG A 60 13.04 -7.84 -8.99
CA ARG A 60 13.88 -6.94 -9.78
C ARG A 60 13.01 -6.10 -10.70
N LEU A 61 13.19 -4.79 -10.64
CA LEU A 61 12.66 -3.91 -11.67
C LEU A 61 13.56 -4.01 -12.92
N THR A 62 12.98 -4.50 -14.00
CA THR A 62 13.63 -4.64 -15.31
C THR A 62 12.89 -3.82 -16.36
N ARG A 63 13.48 -3.65 -17.56
CA ARG A 63 12.84 -2.96 -18.69
C ARG A 63 12.85 -3.80 -19.97
N PRO A 64 12.22 -4.99 -19.98
CA PRO A 64 12.09 -5.78 -21.20
C PRO A 64 11.36 -4.96 -22.27
N LYS A 65 11.95 -4.85 -23.47
CA LYS A 65 11.41 -4.07 -24.59
C LYS A 65 11.03 -2.62 -24.20
N GLY A 66 11.77 -2.02 -23.25
CA GLY A 66 11.53 -0.66 -22.78
C GLY A 66 10.40 -0.51 -21.75
N LYS A 67 9.66 -1.57 -21.40
CA LYS A 67 8.54 -1.50 -20.44
C LYS A 67 9.00 -1.82 -19.01
N LEU A 68 8.81 -0.88 -18.08
CA LEU A 68 9.10 -1.11 -16.66
C LEU A 68 8.29 -2.31 -16.14
N THR A 69 8.98 -3.34 -15.67
CA THR A 69 8.40 -4.63 -15.29
C THR A 69 9.03 -5.11 -13.99
N LEU A 70 8.19 -5.50 -13.01
CA LEU A 70 8.63 -6.15 -11.78
C LEU A 70 8.72 -7.66 -12.01
N THR A 71 9.94 -8.20 -12.08
CA THR A 71 10.20 -9.63 -12.20
C THR A 71 10.45 -10.22 -10.82
N MET A 72 9.73 -11.27 -10.45
CA MET A 72 9.86 -11.95 -9.15
C MET A 72 9.57 -13.44 -9.28
N SER A 73 9.85 -14.20 -8.22
CA SER A 73 9.45 -15.62 -8.15
C SER A 73 7.94 -15.77 -8.28
N ALA A 74 7.50 -16.82 -8.97
CA ALA A 74 6.09 -17.06 -9.23
C ALA A 74 5.31 -17.24 -7.92
N ASN A 75 4.32 -16.37 -7.70
CA ASN A 75 3.36 -16.46 -6.61
C ASN A 75 2.03 -15.81 -7.06
N ALA A 76 1.00 -16.63 -7.24
CA ALA A 76 -0.28 -16.18 -7.80
C ALA A 76 -0.98 -15.13 -6.90
N ALA A 77 -1.09 -15.40 -5.61
CA ALA A 77 -1.74 -14.49 -4.66
C ALA A 77 -1.06 -13.10 -4.62
N VAL A 78 0.27 -13.07 -4.67
CA VAL A 78 1.03 -11.81 -4.71
C VAL A 78 0.84 -11.07 -6.01
N LYS A 79 0.85 -11.79 -7.13
CA LYS A 79 0.63 -11.22 -8.45
C LYS A 79 -0.77 -10.57 -8.52
N GLU A 80 -1.80 -11.29 -8.08
CA GLU A 80 -3.17 -10.79 -8.04
C GLU A 80 -3.30 -9.56 -7.14
N GLU A 81 -2.74 -9.61 -5.94
CA GLU A 81 -2.76 -8.48 -5.00
C GLU A 81 -2.07 -7.23 -5.58
N LEU A 82 -0.88 -7.38 -6.16
CA LEU A 82 -0.15 -6.25 -6.75
C LEU A 82 -0.85 -5.68 -7.98
N LEU A 83 -1.40 -6.54 -8.85
CA LEU A 83 -2.13 -6.11 -10.03
C LEU A 83 -3.44 -5.41 -9.65
N HIS A 84 -4.14 -5.88 -8.62
CA HIS A 84 -5.33 -5.22 -8.07
C HIS A 84 -5.04 -3.78 -7.65
N TYR A 85 -3.98 -3.57 -6.85
CA TYR A 85 -3.58 -2.22 -6.45
C TYR A 85 -3.18 -1.36 -7.65
N LEU A 86 -2.39 -1.89 -8.58
CA LEU A 86 -1.95 -1.15 -9.77
C LEU A 86 -3.11 -0.74 -10.68
N GLU A 87 -4.09 -1.63 -10.88
CA GLU A 87 -5.28 -1.35 -11.69
C GLU A 87 -6.18 -0.30 -11.05
N LYS A 88 -6.40 -0.37 -9.74
CA LYS A 88 -7.23 0.61 -9.02
C LYS A 88 -6.56 1.99 -9.00
N LEU A 89 -5.25 2.04 -8.79
CA LEU A 89 -4.49 3.30 -8.79
C LEU A 89 -4.40 3.93 -10.18
N SER A 90 -4.25 3.14 -11.25
CA SER A 90 -4.19 3.68 -12.62
C SER A 90 -5.51 4.29 -13.08
N ARG A 91 -6.64 3.85 -12.52
CA ARG A 91 -7.96 4.44 -12.79
C ARG A 91 -8.24 5.71 -11.98
N ALA A 92 -7.48 5.95 -10.92
CA ALA A 92 -7.66 7.10 -10.02
C ALA A 92 -6.78 8.32 -10.40
N ALA A 93 -5.83 8.15 -11.33
CA ALA A 93 -4.90 9.18 -11.82
C ALA A 93 -5.28 9.65 -13.22
#